data_AF-A0A7S1IBP5-F1
#
_entry.id   AF-A0A7S1IBP5-F1
#
_cell.length_a   1.000
_cell.length_b   1.000
_cell.length_c   1.000
_cell.angle_alpha   90.00
_cell.angle_beta   90.00
_cell.angle_gamma   90.00
#
_symmetry.space_group_name_H-M   'P 1'
#
loop_
_entity.id
_entity.type
_entity.pdbx_description
1 polymer ?
#
loop_
_entity_poly.entity_id
_entity_poly.type
_entity_poly.pdbx_seq_one_letter_code
_entity_poly.pdbx_strand_id
1 'polypeptide(L)'
;MCKTVDATGKPSPPTSPIGLPGTEHPNGKIPVPKPTASMEEIRKAIPVECFEKRLRWSLFYMFRDFAILALLYHFRPRFFDWGILGKLVWWNVVGFFGWALFVVGHDCGHGTF
;
A
#
# COMPACT_ATOMS: atom_id res chain seq x y z
N MET A 1 -0.88 -19.52 26.63
CA MET A 1 -0.35 -18.99 27.90
C MET A 1 0.60 -17.85 27.58
N CYS A 2 0.07 -16.63 27.44
CA CYS A 2 0.82 -15.38 27.47
C CYS A 2 -0.24 -14.29 27.73
N LYS A 3 -0.23 -13.70 28.92
CA LYS A 3 -1.14 -12.61 29.30
C LYS A 3 -0.35 -11.31 29.11
N THR A 4 -0.73 -10.50 28.13
CA THR A 4 -0.25 -9.12 28.01
C THR A 4 -1.11 -8.26 28.94
N VAL A 5 -0.50 -7.79 30.02
CA VAL A 5 -1.08 -6.85 30.99
C VAL A 5 -0.49 -5.48 30.66
N ASP A 6 -1.33 -4.50 30.37
CA ASP A 6 -0.87 -3.13 30.12
C ASP A 6 -0.46 -2.44 31.42
N ALA A 7 0.44 -1.44 31.32
CA ALA A 7 1.14 -0.75 32.42
C ALA A 7 0.25 -0.01 33.45
N THR A 8 -1.07 -0.16 33.38
CA THR A 8 -2.07 0.43 34.28
C THR A 8 -2.78 -0.60 35.18
N GLY A 9 -2.43 -1.89 35.10
CA GLY A 9 -2.89 -2.91 36.05
C GLY A 9 -4.40 -3.20 36.03
N LYS A 10 -5.14 -2.71 35.04
CA LYS A 10 -6.58 -2.99 34.90
C LYS A 10 -6.80 -4.19 33.97
N PRO A 11 -7.66 -5.16 34.31
CA PRO A 11 -8.03 -6.25 33.40
C PRO A 11 -8.70 -5.66 32.15
N SER A 12 -8.09 -5.86 30.97
CA SER A 12 -8.72 -5.56 29.68
C SER A 12 -9.85 -6.58 29.43
N PRO A 13 -11.03 -6.12 28.98
CA PRO A 13 -12.16 -7.00 28.76
C PRO A 13 -11.85 -8.04 27.67
N PRO A 14 -12.23 -9.31 27.87
CA PRO A 14 -12.02 -10.37 26.90
C PRO A 14 -12.99 -10.23 25.72
N THR A 15 -12.42 -10.37 24.52
CA THR A 15 -13.06 -10.91 23.30
C THR A 15 -14.35 -10.19 22.88
N SER A 16 -14.31 -9.49 21.74
CA SER A 16 -15.49 -9.54 20.86
C SER A 16 -15.42 -10.86 20.10
N PRO A 17 -16.10 -11.95 20.52
CA PRO A 17 -16.65 -12.83 19.52
C PRO A 17 -17.68 -11.99 18.78
N ILE A 18 -17.92 -12.31 17.52
CA ILE A 18 -19.03 -11.75 16.76
C ILE A 18 -20.31 -12.06 17.55
N GLY A 19 -20.75 -11.10 18.35
CA GLY A 19 -22.00 -11.07 19.10
C GLY A 19 -22.88 -10.06 18.40
N LEU A 20 -23.32 -10.40 17.19
CA LEU A 20 -24.46 -9.74 16.59
C LEU A 20 -25.70 -10.27 17.34
N PRO A 21 -26.42 -9.43 18.11
CA PRO A 21 -27.67 -9.86 18.71
C PRO A 21 -28.63 -10.27 17.58
N GLY A 22 -29.23 -11.44 17.78
CA GLY A 22 -29.94 -12.21 16.76
C GLY A 22 -30.77 -11.41 15.77
N THR A 23 -30.37 -11.49 14.50
CA THR A 23 -31.31 -11.45 13.38
C THR A 23 -30.95 -12.63 12.50
N GLU A 24 -31.63 -13.75 12.70
CA GLU A 24 -31.71 -14.76 11.64
C GLU A 24 -32.29 -14.06 10.41
N HIS A 25 -31.49 -13.92 9.36
CA HIS A 25 -31.92 -13.36 8.09
C HIS A 25 -32.38 -14.52 7.19
N PRO A 26 -33.68 -14.79 7.04
CA PRO A 26 -34.16 -15.65 5.97
C PRO A 26 -33.93 -14.88 4.67
N ASN A 27 -33.20 -15.50 3.74
CA ASN A 27 -32.78 -14.95 2.44
C ASN A 27 -31.45 -14.17 2.48
N GLY A 28 -30.38 -14.84 2.03
CA GLY A 28 -28.99 -14.37 2.05
C GLY A 28 -28.71 -13.13 1.22
N LYS A 29 -29.00 -11.96 1.79
CA LYS A 29 -28.40 -10.68 1.40
C LYS A 29 -27.92 -9.98 2.66
N ILE A 30 -26.60 -9.91 2.84
CA ILE A 30 -25.99 -9.07 3.87
C ILE A 30 -26.39 -7.62 3.55
N PRO A 31 -27.08 -6.90 4.45
CA PRO A 31 -27.31 -5.48 4.25
C PRO A 31 -25.96 -4.77 4.37
N VAL A 32 -25.31 -4.48 3.24
CA VAL A 32 -24.18 -3.55 3.23
C VAL A 32 -24.74 -2.17 3.53
N PRO A 33 -24.45 -1.57 4.71
CA PRO A 33 -24.86 -0.21 4.96
C PRO A 33 -24.26 0.66 3.85
N LYS A 34 -25.14 1.38 3.15
CA LYS A 34 -24.77 2.29 2.06
C LYS A 34 -23.71 3.25 2.62
N PRO A 35 -22.47 3.28 2.11
CA PRO A 35 -21.43 4.12 2.69
C PRO A 35 -21.75 5.57 2.33
N THR A 36 -22.47 6.26 3.21
CA THR A 36 -22.41 7.70 3.36
C THR A 36 -21.33 8.07 4.38
N ALA A 37 -20.30 7.22 4.50
CA ALA A 37 -19.23 7.38 5.46
C ALA A 37 -18.29 8.47 4.96
N SER A 38 -18.17 9.55 5.73
CA SER A 38 -17.06 10.48 5.55
C SER A 38 -15.75 9.71 5.78
N MET A 39 -14.65 10.16 5.17
CA MET A 39 -13.33 9.52 5.31
C MET A 39 -12.89 9.37 6.78
N GLU A 40 -13.49 10.14 7.69
CA GLU A 40 -13.23 10.12 9.13
C GLU A 40 -13.80 8.88 9.84
N GLU A 41 -14.99 8.40 9.45
CA GLU A 41 -15.59 7.19 10.05
C GLU A 41 -14.84 5.93 9.65
N ILE A 42 -14.40 5.85 8.39
CA ILE A 42 -13.58 4.74 7.89
C ILE A 42 -12.23 4.72 8.61
N ARG A 43 -11.62 5.89 8.83
CA ARG A 43 -10.34 5.99 9.54
C ARG A 43 -10.45 5.66 11.03
N LYS A 44 -11.61 5.88 11.66
CA LYS A 44 -11.88 5.45 13.06
C LYS A 44 -12.06 3.94 13.22
N ALA A 45 -12.54 3.25 12.17
CA ALA A 45 -12.72 1.81 12.19
C ALA A 45 -11.41 1.03 11.98
N ILE A 46 -10.40 1.66 11.38
CA ILE A 46 -9.08 1.06 11.12
C ILE A 46 -8.13 1.45 12.27
N PRO A 47 -7.47 0.49 12.93
CA PRO A 47 -6.56 0.80 14.00
C PRO A 47 -5.31 1.55 13.50
N VAL A 48 -4.78 2.45 14.34
CA VAL A 48 -3.75 3.44 13.95
C VAL A 48 -2.44 2.81 13.50
N GLU A 49 -2.12 1.60 13.97
CA GLU A 49 -0.94 0.85 13.53
C GLU A 49 -0.96 0.49 12.03
N CYS A 50 -2.13 0.42 11.38
CA CYS A 50 -2.22 0.21 9.94
C CYS A 50 -1.75 1.42 9.12
N PHE A 51 -1.66 2.61 9.73
CA PHE A 51 -1.20 3.84 9.09
C PHE A 51 0.25 4.20 9.43
N GLU A 52 1.07 3.21 9.83
CA GLU A 52 2.49 3.44 10.06
C GLU A 52 3.25 3.59 8.74
N LYS A 53 3.44 4.83 8.30
CA LYS A 53 4.25 5.15 7.13
C LYS A 53 5.72 4.87 7.41
N ARG A 54 6.33 4.00 6.61
CA ARG A 54 7.75 3.65 6.72
C ARG A 54 8.60 4.35 5.67
N LEU A 55 8.82 5.65 5.89
CA LEU A 55 9.55 6.53 4.97
C LEU A 55 10.92 5.96 4.52
N ARG A 56 11.66 5.33 5.44
CA ARG A 56 12.97 4.74 5.14
C ARG A 56 12.92 3.66 4.06
N TRP A 57 11.91 2.79 4.13
CA TRP A 57 11.74 1.73 3.13
C TRP A 57 11.26 2.31 1.81
N SER A 58 10.35 3.29 1.86
CA SER A 58 9.87 3.98 0.66
C SER A 58 11.01 4.70 -0.08
N LEU A 59 11.89 5.39 0.65
CA LEU A 59 13.09 6.03 0.06
C LEU A 59 14.08 5.00 -0.48
N PHE A 60 14.31 3.89 0.21
CA PHE A 60 15.18 2.81 -0.28
C PHE A 60 14.69 2.27 -1.64
N TYR A 61 13.38 2.02 -1.76
CA TYR A 61 12.79 1.57 -3.03
C TYR A 61 12.90 2.62 -4.13
N MET A 62 12.72 3.90 -3.82
CA MET A 62 12.96 4.99 -4.77
C MET A 62 14.41 4.99 -5.30
N PHE A 63 15.42 4.90 -4.41
CA PHE A 63 16.82 4.84 -4.83
C PHE A 63 17.14 3.57 -5.62
N ARG A 64 16.51 2.44 -5.29
CA ARG A 64 16.63 1.20 -6.07
C ARG A 64 16.12 1.40 -7.50
N ASP A 65 14.99 2.07 -7.67
CA ASP A 65 14.44 2.33 -9.01
C ASP A 65 15.34 3.27 -9.83
N PHE A 66 15.96 4.27 -9.20
CA PHE A 66 17.02 5.07 -9.83
C PHE A 66 18.23 4.23 -10.25
N ALA A 67 18.68 3.30 -9.40
CA ALA A 67 19.80 2.43 -9.72
C ALA A 67 19.47 1.49 -10.90
N ILE A 68 18.24 0.96 -10.95
CA ILE A 68 17.76 0.15 -12.07
C ILE A 68 17.72 0.99 -13.35
N LEU A 69 17.21 2.22 -13.31
CA LEU A 69 17.22 3.14 -14.46
C LEU A 69 18.64 3.41 -14.96
N ALA A 70 19.59 3.68 -14.07
CA ALA A 70 20.99 3.90 -14.42
C ALA A 70 21.61 2.66 -15.09
N LEU A 71 21.35 1.47 -14.52
CA LEU A 71 21.82 0.21 -15.08
C LEU A 71 21.23 -0.06 -16.46
N LEU A 72 19.92 0.17 -16.61
CA LEU A 72 19.25 0.10 -17.89
C LEU A 72 20.01 1.02 -18.87
N TYR A 73 20.20 2.30 -18.54
CA TYR A 73 20.77 3.29 -19.46
C TYR A 73 22.17 2.92 -19.92
N HIS A 74 22.94 2.26 -19.04
CA HIS A 74 24.23 1.68 -19.38
C HIS A 74 24.12 0.59 -20.46
N PHE A 75 23.14 -0.31 -20.36
CA PHE A 75 22.92 -1.39 -21.33
C PHE A 75 22.14 -0.99 -22.59
N ARG A 76 21.72 0.28 -22.70
CA ARG A 76 20.98 0.80 -23.87
C ARG A 76 21.53 0.32 -25.23
N PRO A 77 22.85 0.37 -25.54
CA PRO A 77 23.36 -0.05 -26.84
C PRO A 77 22.96 -1.50 -27.18
N ARG A 78 23.05 -2.40 -26.19
CA ARG A 78 22.75 -3.82 -26.37
C ARG A 78 21.29 -4.08 -26.75
N PHE A 79 20.36 -3.31 -26.19
CA PHE A 79 18.94 -3.40 -26.54
C PHE A 79 18.64 -2.84 -27.94
N PHE A 80 19.39 -1.82 -28.38
CA PHE A 80 19.20 -1.25 -29.72
C PHE A 80 19.72 -2.17 -30.83
N ASP A 81 20.75 -2.98 -30.55
CA ASP A 81 21.29 -3.99 -31.47
C ASP A 81 20.30 -5.11 -31.78
N TRP A 82 19.33 -5.37 -30.90
CA TRP A 82 18.22 -6.32 -31.13
C TRP A 82 17.14 -5.80 -32.09
N GLY A 83 17.36 -4.65 -32.73
CA GLY A 83 16.45 -4.09 -33.72
C GLY A 83 15.21 -3.46 -33.10
N ILE A 84 14.08 -3.48 -33.81
CA ILE A 84 12.86 -2.75 -33.42
C ILE A 84 12.24 -3.30 -32.13
N LEU A 85 12.28 -4.62 -31.92
CA LEU A 85 11.73 -5.27 -30.74
C LEU A 85 12.52 -4.88 -29.49
N GLY A 86 13.85 -4.87 -29.57
CA GLY A 86 14.70 -4.43 -28.46
C GLY A 86 14.48 -2.97 -28.09
N LYS A 87 14.29 -2.08 -29.07
CA LYS A 87 13.93 -0.67 -28.86
C LYS A 87 12.56 -0.51 -28.18
N LEU A 88 11.56 -1.29 -28.61
CA LEU A 88 10.22 -1.27 -28.00
C LEU A 88 10.28 -1.72 -26.53
N VAL A 89 10.96 -2.82 -26.24
CA VAL A 89 11.14 -3.30 -24.85
C VAL A 89 11.83 -2.22 -24.03
N TRP A 90 12.92 -1.68 -24.55
CA TRP A 90 13.69 -0.62 -23.89
C TRP A 90 12.83 0.60 -23.53
N TRP A 91 12.08 1.15 -24.50
CA TRP A 91 11.21 2.30 -24.26
C TRP A 91 10.12 2.03 -23.22
N ASN A 92 9.48 0.86 -23.29
CA ASN A 92 8.43 0.49 -22.34
C ASN A 92 8.98 0.32 -20.92
N VAL A 93 10.12 -0.34 -20.76
CA VAL A 93 10.70 -0.56 -19.42
C VAL A 93 11.20 0.76 -18.82
N VAL A 94 11.95 1.57 -19.57
CA VAL A 94 12.39 2.89 -19.09
C VAL A 94 11.19 3.79 -18.76
N GLY A 95 10.17 3.78 -19.61
CA GLY A 95 8.92 4.52 -19.38
C GLY A 95 8.19 4.08 -18.12
N PHE A 96 8.11 2.76 -17.85
CA PHE A 96 7.47 2.23 -16.66
C PHE A 96 8.14 2.68 -15.36
N PHE A 97 9.48 2.60 -15.29
CA PHE A 97 10.22 3.08 -14.12
C PHE A 97 10.16 4.62 -13.99
N GLY A 98 10.20 5.35 -15.11
CA GLY A 98 10.02 6.81 -15.10
C GLY A 98 8.65 7.24 -14.59
N TRP A 99 7.58 6.55 -15.01
CA TRP A 99 6.23 6.79 -14.52
C TRP A 99 6.08 6.44 -13.04
N ALA A 100 6.63 5.30 -12.60
CA ALA A 100 6.62 4.92 -11.19
C ALA A 100 7.30 5.98 -10.30
N LEU A 101 8.46 6.50 -10.72
CA LEU A 101 9.13 7.60 -10.03
C LEU A 101 8.28 8.88 -9.99
N PHE A 102 7.58 9.20 -11.08
CA PHE A 102 6.70 10.37 -11.12
C PHE A 102 5.56 10.26 -10.11
N VAL A 103 4.89 9.11 -10.04
CA VAL A 103 3.82 8.86 -9.06
C VAL A 103 4.35 8.98 -7.63
N VAL A 104 5.50 8.37 -7.36
CA VAL A 104 6.17 8.48 -6.06
C VAL A 104 6.48 9.95 -5.70
N GLY A 105 7.04 10.72 -6.64
CA GLY A 105 7.34 12.14 -6.43
C GLY A 105 6.09 12.98 -6.20
N HIS A 106 5.01 12.70 -6.95
CA HIS A 106 3.72 13.37 -6.79
C HIS A 106 3.09 13.10 -5.42
N ASP A 107 3.19 11.87 -4.93
CA ASP A 107 2.64 11.47 -3.63
C ASP A 107 3.51 11.96 -2.45
N CYS A 108 4.83 12.11 -2.65
CA CYS A 108 5.71 12.86 -1.76
C CYS A 108 5.27 14.32 -1.64
N GLY A 109 4.89 14.97 -2.74
CA GLY A 109 4.42 16.36 -2.76
C GLY A 109 3.11 16.58 -1.98
N HIS A 110 2.28 15.55 -1.86
CA HIS A 110 1.03 15.59 -1.09
C HIS A 110 1.18 15.10 0.36
N GLY A 111 2.40 14.73 0.79
CA GLY A 111 2.67 14.26 2.16
C GLY A 111 2.11 12.87 2.46
N THR A 112 1.78 12.07 1.44
CA THR A 112 1.27 10.70 1.59
C THR A 112 2.39 9.67 1.79
N PHE A 113 3.64 10.07 1.56
CA PHE A 113 4.86 9.24 1.68
C PHE A 113 5.35 9.01 3.12
#